data_AF-A0AAU9VZD1-F1
#
_entry.id   AF-A0AAU9VZD1-F1
#
_cell.length_a   1.000
_cell.length_b   1.000
_cell.length_c   1.000
_cell.angle_alpha   90.00
_cell.angle_beta   90.00
_cell.angle_gamma   90.00
#
_symmetry.space_group_name_H-M   'P 1'
#
loop_
_entity.id
_entity.type
_entity.pdbx_description
1 polymer ?
#
loop_
_entity_poly.entity_id
_entity_poly.type
_entity_poly.pdbx_seq_one_letter_code
_entity_poly.pdbx_strand_id
1 'polypeptide(L)'
;MLKETKGAGIVQKLNESMVRFKHFLRSEEEQHNSDEFIFDLTCILARVCQEPIDENVIKVLTALKGSIFLKSKIPCLLDRIKDSVTLNDQESQRRLIQYLIKIFTQFLMPLPSSYADLPYEQLKQALDESSIDRKDELEKELEVFKQVRGNVIIAERQKRGQRYTNMTGEKPPDDFRDLPICPTNKEMTSQERPFLRKNISKGRYDDVEHYLDVQFRLLREDFLEPLREGIYEITHNVPKERRNQSMKCYQGVRIVGKEFTPSGVIYKVQLHDSKSSKAILAHSKRLIFGSFVCLSKDKFQTMLFATVANRDPKDVDEGKFDIRFVEDQNVFGIEKRQVQYQMAESPAYFEAYYHVLKGLQELNENSMPFPKYLVECSAEVGPPKYLRRDNNHDPKVPVLQPEAWPPAEELPS
;
A
#
# COMPACT_ATOMS: atom_id res chain seq x y z
N MET A 1 32.87 -16.42 4.89
CA MET A 1 33.73 -15.61 5.78
C MET A 1 32.99 -14.75 6.83
N LEU A 2 31.66 -14.87 6.99
CA LEU A 2 30.91 -14.18 8.07
C LEU A 2 30.54 -15.09 9.26
N LYS A 3 30.63 -16.42 9.09
CA LYS A 3 30.23 -17.41 10.11
C LYS A 3 31.07 -17.34 11.40
N GLU A 4 32.26 -16.75 11.39
CA GLU A 4 33.21 -16.70 12.52
C GLU A 4 33.50 -15.28 13.06
N THR A 5 32.86 -14.24 12.52
CA THR A 5 33.13 -12.85 12.93
C THR A 5 32.26 -12.46 14.14
N LYS A 6 32.79 -11.70 15.12
CA LYS A 6 31.99 -11.11 16.23
C LYS A 6 30.86 -10.22 15.68
N GLY A 7 29.75 -10.08 16.42
CA GLY A 7 28.53 -9.40 15.96
C GLY A 7 28.79 -7.99 15.41
N ALA A 8 29.50 -7.13 16.15
CA ALA A 8 29.90 -5.80 15.66
C ALA A 8 30.67 -5.82 14.32
N GLY A 9 31.56 -6.81 14.13
CA GLY A 9 32.30 -6.99 12.87
C GLY A 9 31.43 -7.49 11.71
N ILE A 10 30.34 -8.22 12.01
CA ILE A 10 29.33 -8.59 11.02
C ILE A 10 28.55 -7.34 10.57
N VAL A 11 28.13 -6.50 11.51
CA VAL A 11 27.39 -5.25 11.20
C VAL A 11 28.20 -4.35 10.27
N GLN A 12 29.50 -4.17 10.56
CA GLN A 12 30.39 -3.37 9.72
C GLN A 12 30.51 -3.96 8.31
N LYS A 13 30.83 -5.26 8.18
CA LYS A 13 30.98 -5.92 6.87
C LYS A 13 29.69 -5.88 6.04
N LEU A 14 28.52 -6.04 6.66
CA LEU A 14 27.23 -5.94 5.96
C LEU A 14 26.98 -4.52 5.45
N ASN A 15 27.35 -3.50 6.22
CA ASN A 15 27.24 -2.11 5.80
C ASN A 15 28.23 -1.74 4.69
N GLU A 16 29.48 -2.21 4.77
CA GLU A 16 30.48 -2.05 3.70
C GLU A 16 30.03 -2.73 2.39
N SER A 17 29.38 -3.88 2.49
CA SER A 17 28.86 -4.66 1.35
C SER A 17 27.35 -4.51 1.13
N MET A 18 26.77 -3.37 1.50
CA MET A 18 25.31 -3.16 1.52
C MET A 18 24.64 -3.39 0.16
N VAL A 19 25.30 -3.05 -0.95
CA VAL A 19 24.76 -3.28 -2.30
C VAL A 19 24.56 -4.78 -2.56
N ARG A 20 25.57 -5.58 -2.22
CA ARG A 20 25.53 -7.04 -2.39
C ARG A 20 24.53 -7.68 -1.43
N PHE A 21 24.47 -7.20 -0.20
CA PHE A 21 23.48 -7.65 0.78
C PHE A 21 22.04 -7.36 0.30
N LYS A 22 21.75 -6.14 -0.16
CA LYS A 22 20.43 -5.80 -0.76
C LYS A 22 20.11 -6.65 -1.99
N HIS A 23 21.11 -7.03 -2.78
CA HIS A 23 20.91 -7.94 -3.90
C HIS A 23 20.49 -9.34 -3.43
N PHE A 24 21.16 -9.92 -2.43
CA PHE A 24 20.76 -11.23 -1.87
C PHE A 24 19.33 -11.25 -1.30
N LEU A 25 18.93 -10.16 -0.64
CA LEU A 25 17.58 -10.02 -0.09
C LEU A 25 16.47 -9.90 -1.16
N ARG A 26 16.83 -9.57 -2.40
CA ARG A 26 15.93 -9.35 -3.54
C ARG A 26 16.11 -10.34 -4.68
N SER A 27 17.15 -11.17 -4.63
CA SER A 27 17.46 -12.11 -5.70
C SER A 27 16.43 -13.23 -5.75
N GLU A 28 15.93 -13.52 -6.94
CA GLU A 28 15.10 -14.69 -7.23
C GLU A 28 15.94 -15.88 -7.77
N GLU A 29 17.26 -15.72 -7.93
CA GLU A 29 18.16 -16.80 -8.32
C GLU A 29 18.08 -18.00 -7.36
N GLU A 30 18.07 -19.21 -7.91
CA GLU A 30 17.91 -20.48 -7.16
C GLU A 30 18.92 -20.63 -6.02
N GLN A 31 20.18 -20.24 -6.25
CA GLN A 31 21.24 -20.31 -5.23
C GLN A 31 20.95 -19.48 -3.98
N HIS A 32 20.22 -18.37 -4.12
CA HIS A 32 19.84 -17.49 -3.01
C HIS A 32 18.48 -17.87 -2.40
N ASN A 33 17.86 -18.94 -2.89
CA ASN A 33 16.58 -19.48 -2.43
C ASN A 33 16.75 -20.87 -1.79
N SER A 34 17.97 -21.38 -1.68
CA SER A 34 18.21 -22.64 -0.96
C SER A 34 17.95 -22.47 0.53
N ASP A 35 17.41 -23.50 1.16
CA ASP A 35 17.11 -23.52 2.59
C ASP A 35 18.36 -23.24 3.44
N GLU A 36 19.51 -23.79 3.02
CA GLU A 36 20.82 -23.54 3.64
C GLU A 36 21.18 -22.05 3.64
N PHE A 37 21.04 -21.39 2.49
CA PHE A 37 21.35 -19.97 2.37
C PHE A 37 20.42 -19.11 3.23
N ILE A 38 19.11 -19.42 3.22
CA ILE A 38 18.11 -18.67 3.99
C ILE A 38 18.35 -18.86 5.49
N PHE A 39 18.64 -20.09 5.94
CA PHE A 39 18.96 -20.39 7.32
C PHE A 39 20.25 -19.71 7.78
N ASP A 40 21.32 -19.79 6.98
CA ASP A 40 22.59 -19.12 7.26
C ASP A 40 22.44 -17.60 7.37
N LEU A 41 21.68 -16.99 6.45
CA LEU A 41 21.41 -15.56 6.48
C LEU A 41 20.61 -15.19 7.71
N THR A 42 19.62 -16.01 8.10
CA THR A 42 18.86 -15.83 9.35
C THR A 42 19.77 -15.89 10.57
N CYS A 43 20.71 -16.84 10.63
CA CYS A 43 21.70 -16.93 11.70
C CYS A 43 22.59 -15.68 11.78
N ILE A 44 23.04 -15.15 10.63
CA ILE A 44 23.85 -13.93 10.56
C ILE A 44 23.04 -12.74 11.08
N LEU A 45 21.79 -12.58 10.62
CA LEU A 45 20.90 -11.51 11.05
C LEU A 45 20.58 -11.59 12.55
N ALA A 46 20.39 -12.79 13.10
CA ALA A 46 20.16 -12.97 14.52
C ALA A 46 21.35 -12.47 15.37
N ARG A 47 22.59 -12.64 14.89
CA ARG A 47 23.78 -12.07 15.54
C ARG A 47 23.85 -10.56 15.43
N VAL A 48 23.42 -9.98 14.30
CA VAL A 48 23.28 -8.52 14.17
C VAL A 48 22.27 -7.99 15.21
N CYS A 49 21.16 -8.70 15.41
CA CYS A 49 20.12 -8.37 16.37
C CYS A 49 20.52 -8.58 17.85
N GLN A 50 21.71 -9.09 18.14
CA GLN A 50 22.27 -9.15 19.50
C GLN A 50 23.08 -7.91 19.86
N GLU A 51 23.50 -7.13 18.87
CA GLU A 51 24.20 -5.86 19.07
C GLU A 51 23.22 -4.75 19.48
N PRO A 52 23.67 -3.72 20.23
CA PRO A 52 22.82 -2.59 20.58
C PRO A 52 22.30 -1.88 19.32
N ILE A 53 21.04 -1.43 19.36
CA ILE A 53 20.42 -0.72 18.23
C ILE A 53 21.12 0.64 18.05
N ASP A 54 22.07 0.69 17.12
CA ASP A 54 22.72 1.91 16.65
C ASP A 54 22.35 2.22 15.19
N GLU A 55 22.89 3.30 14.62
CA GLU A 55 22.61 3.64 13.22
C GLU A 55 23.01 2.55 12.22
N ASN A 56 24.03 1.75 12.53
CA ASN A 56 24.55 0.72 11.62
C ASN A 56 23.66 -0.53 11.63
N VAL A 57 23.16 -0.92 12.80
CA VAL A 57 22.12 -1.96 12.94
C VAL A 57 20.83 -1.51 12.26
N ILE A 58 20.40 -0.26 12.48
CA ILE A 58 19.21 0.31 11.83
C ILE A 58 19.36 0.26 10.30
N LYS A 59 20.53 0.60 9.74
CA LYS A 59 20.77 0.50 8.29
C LYS A 59 20.58 -0.93 7.76
N VAL A 60 21.07 -1.94 8.47
CA VAL A 60 20.89 -3.36 8.10
C VAL A 60 19.42 -3.77 8.19
N LEU A 61 18.74 -3.45 9.31
CA LEU A 61 17.32 -3.75 9.48
C LEU A 61 16.46 -3.07 8.41
N THR A 62 16.78 -1.84 8.04
CA THR A 62 16.04 -1.12 7.02
C THR A 62 16.22 -1.71 5.61
N ALA A 63 17.29 -2.47 5.36
CA ALA A 63 17.44 -3.23 4.12
C ALA A 63 16.49 -4.44 4.05
N LEU A 64 16.07 -4.99 5.20
CA LEU A 64 15.08 -6.07 5.28
C LEU A 64 13.65 -5.58 4.99
N LYS A 65 13.36 -4.30 5.27
CA LYS A 65 12.05 -3.68 5.03
C LYS A 65 11.60 -3.90 3.59
N GLY A 66 10.41 -4.48 3.43
CA GLY A 66 9.81 -4.81 2.13
C GLY A 66 10.60 -5.79 1.24
N SER A 67 11.60 -6.51 1.77
CA SER A 67 12.43 -7.45 1.01
C SER A 67 11.71 -8.73 0.63
N ILE A 68 12.15 -9.40 -0.45
CA ILE A 68 11.66 -10.72 -0.87
C ILE A 68 12.00 -11.77 0.19
N PHE A 69 13.13 -11.58 0.88
CA PHE A 69 13.53 -12.41 2.01
C PHE A 69 12.43 -12.55 3.07
N LEU A 70 11.89 -11.43 3.60
CA LEU A 70 10.81 -11.48 4.59
C LEU A 70 9.46 -11.86 3.98
N LYS A 71 9.16 -11.41 2.76
CA LYS A 71 7.83 -11.58 2.13
C LYS A 71 7.59 -12.96 1.51
N SER A 72 8.65 -13.67 1.13
CA SER A 72 8.53 -14.92 0.36
C SER A 72 9.50 -16.01 0.81
N LYS A 73 10.79 -15.71 0.98
CA LYS A 73 11.79 -16.75 1.31
C LYS A 73 11.58 -17.35 2.70
N ILE A 74 11.39 -16.51 3.72
CA ILE A 74 11.10 -16.95 5.08
C ILE A 74 9.76 -17.72 5.14
N PRO A 75 8.63 -17.22 4.61
CA PRO A 75 7.40 -18.00 4.50
C PRO A 75 7.59 -19.37 3.85
N CYS A 76 8.23 -19.42 2.68
CA CYS A 76 8.47 -20.67 1.95
C CYS A 76 9.30 -21.68 2.75
N LEU A 77 10.34 -21.20 3.46
CA LEU A 77 11.15 -22.05 4.34
C LEU A 77 10.33 -22.58 5.54
N LEU A 78 9.49 -21.73 6.13
CA LEU A 78 8.63 -22.10 7.26
C LEU A 78 7.59 -23.14 6.86
N ASP A 79 6.98 -22.99 5.69
CA ASP A 79 5.99 -23.94 5.15
C ASP A 79 6.63 -25.32 4.85
N ARG A 80 7.93 -25.34 4.52
CA ARG A 80 8.70 -26.55 4.17
C ARG A 80 9.60 -27.05 5.28
N ILE A 81 9.40 -26.59 6.52
CA ILE A 81 10.33 -26.85 7.63
C ILE A 81 10.55 -28.35 7.89
N LYS A 82 9.56 -29.20 7.58
CA LYS A 82 9.61 -30.66 7.73
C LYS A 82 10.32 -31.38 6.58
N ASP A 83 10.27 -30.81 5.38
CA ASP A 83 10.80 -31.43 4.16
C ASP A 83 12.24 -30.97 3.85
N SER A 84 12.70 -29.94 4.57
CA SER A 84 14.02 -29.35 4.37
C SER A 84 15.15 -30.27 4.85
N VAL A 85 16.10 -30.56 3.96
CA VAL A 85 17.32 -31.32 4.30
C VAL A 85 18.18 -30.55 5.32
N THR A 86 18.17 -29.21 5.28
CA THR A 86 18.93 -28.35 6.19
C THR A 86 18.33 -28.28 7.59
N LEU A 87 17.00 -28.43 7.70
CA LEU A 87 16.26 -28.36 8.97
C LEU A 87 15.75 -29.74 9.38
N ASN A 88 16.48 -30.79 9.03
CA ASN A 88 16.11 -32.17 9.32
C ASN A 88 16.19 -32.53 10.82
N ASP A 89 16.92 -31.75 11.60
CA ASP A 89 17.09 -31.93 13.04
C ASP A 89 16.27 -30.91 13.87
N GLN A 90 15.81 -31.36 15.03
CA GLN A 90 14.99 -30.55 15.94
C GLN A 90 15.73 -29.29 16.45
N GLU A 91 17.05 -29.33 16.58
CA GLU A 91 17.84 -28.21 17.10
C GLU A 91 17.90 -27.05 16.08
N SER A 92 18.10 -27.36 14.80
CA SER A 92 18.11 -26.40 13.70
C SER A 92 16.75 -25.75 13.51
N GLN A 93 15.66 -26.53 13.57
CA GLN A 93 14.29 -26.00 13.56
C GLN A 93 14.05 -25.06 14.74
N ARG A 94 14.45 -25.47 15.96
CA ARG A 94 14.35 -24.65 17.16
C ARG A 94 15.08 -23.32 17.00
N ARG A 95 16.32 -23.39 16.53
CA ARG A 95 17.20 -22.22 16.33
C ARG A 95 16.63 -21.27 15.30
N LEU A 96 16.09 -21.78 14.19
CA LEU A 96 15.45 -20.95 13.17
C LEU A 96 14.30 -20.14 13.78
N ILE A 97 13.35 -20.81 14.44
CA ILE A 97 12.18 -20.15 15.04
C ILE A 97 12.63 -19.12 16.08
N GLN A 98 13.54 -19.49 16.98
CA GLN A 98 14.05 -18.57 18.00
C GLN A 98 14.71 -17.34 17.39
N TYR A 99 15.52 -17.52 16.33
CA TYR A 99 16.18 -16.43 15.64
C TYR A 99 15.20 -15.53 14.90
N LEU A 100 14.17 -16.08 14.28
CA LEU A 100 13.12 -15.29 13.65
C LEU A 100 12.35 -14.44 14.68
N ILE A 101 11.98 -14.99 15.83
CA ILE A 101 11.32 -14.23 16.91
C ILE A 101 12.21 -13.05 17.34
N LYS A 102 13.51 -13.29 17.56
CA LYS A 102 14.48 -12.25 17.95
C LYS A 102 14.64 -11.17 16.87
N ILE A 103 14.83 -11.57 15.61
CA ILE A 103 14.96 -10.66 14.47
C ILE A 103 13.69 -9.81 14.33
N PHE A 104 12.51 -10.42 14.42
CA PHE A 104 11.24 -9.72 14.27
C PHE A 104 11.01 -8.70 15.39
N THR A 105 11.36 -9.07 16.63
CA THR A 105 11.27 -8.17 17.79
C THR A 105 12.20 -6.97 17.62
N GLN A 106 13.47 -7.21 17.28
CA GLN A 106 14.45 -6.15 17.06
C GLN A 106 14.16 -5.30 15.82
N PHE A 107 13.54 -5.87 14.79
CA PHE A 107 13.11 -5.16 13.59
C PHE A 107 11.98 -4.16 13.87
N LEU A 108 10.99 -4.52 14.70
CA LEU A 108 9.85 -3.64 15.01
C LEU A 108 10.24 -2.41 15.85
N MET A 109 11.28 -2.51 16.68
CA MET A 109 11.70 -1.43 17.58
C MET A 109 12.02 -0.12 16.84
N PRO A 110 12.92 -0.09 15.84
CA PRO A 110 13.20 1.11 15.05
C PRO A 110 12.22 1.33 13.88
N LEU A 111 11.47 0.30 13.45
CA LEU A 111 10.60 0.33 12.27
C LEU A 111 9.15 -0.10 12.60
N PRO A 112 8.46 0.57 13.54
CA PRO A 112 7.14 0.14 14.00
C PRO A 112 6.10 0.12 12.88
N SER A 113 6.19 1.03 11.91
CA SER A 113 5.32 1.13 10.74
C SER A 113 5.43 -0.06 9.77
N SER A 114 6.49 -0.89 9.91
CA SER A 114 6.77 -2.04 9.02
C SER A 114 6.25 -3.36 9.59
N TYR A 115 5.32 -3.31 10.56
CA TYR A 115 4.76 -4.50 11.21
C TYR A 115 4.09 -5.51 10.25
N ALA A 116 3.68 -5.05 9.08
CA ALA A 116 3.02 -5.86 8.05
C ALA A 116 3.99 -6.67 7.19
N ASP A 117 5.29 -6.33 7.19
CA ASP A 117 6.31 -7.07 6.44
C ASP A 117 6.68 -8.41 7.12
N LEU A 118 6.25 -8.63 8.37
CA LEU A 118 6.63 -9.79 9.18
C LEU A 118 5.66 -10.96 8.99
N PRO A 119 6.13 -12.15 8.58
CA PRO A 119 5.30 -13.34 8.37
C PRO A 119 5.00 -14.06 9.70
N TYR A 120 4.26 -13.38 10.58
CA TYR A 120 3.93 -13.90 11.92
C TYR A 120 3.04 -15.15 11.86
N GLU A 121 2.05 -15.19 10.96
CA GLU A 121 1.11 -16.33 10.88
C GLU A 121 1.84 -17.61 10.45
N GLN A 122 2.72 -17.53 9.44
CA GLN A 122 3.55 -18.64 9.01
C GLN A 122 4.52 -19.10 10.11
N LEU A 123 5.11 -18.15 10.86
CA LEU A 123 5.99 -18.47 11.98
C LEU A 123 5.24 -19.22 13.09
N LYS A 124 4.02 -18.77 13.39
CA LYS A 124 3.15 -19.43 14.37
C LYS A 124 2.76 -20.83 13.91
N GLN A 125 2.31 -20.97 12.66
CA GLN A 125 1.94 -22.27 12.10
C GLN A 125 3.12 -23.25 12.12
N ALA A 126 4.31 -22.79 11.70
CA ALA A 126 5.51 -23.61 11.74
C ALA A 126 5.88 -24.08 13.15
N LEU A 127 5.73 -23.21 14.17
CA LEU A 127 5.93 -23.60 15.57
C LEU A 127 4.87 -24.62 16.02
N ASP A 128 3.60 -24.36 15.75
CA ASP A 128 2.47 -25.22 16.11
C ASP A 128 2.62 -26.64 15.52
N GLU A 129 3.08 -26.74 14.27
CA GLU A 129 3.25 -28.00 13.55
C GLU A 129 4.58 -28.73 13.83
N SER A 130 5.53 -28.05 14.47
CA SER A 130 6.85 -28.59 14.76
C SER A 130 6.86 -29.49 16.00
N SER A 131 7.67 -30.56 15.94
CA SER A 131 7.93 -31.50 17.03
C SER A 131 9.28 -31.18 17.68
N ILE A 132 9.44 -29.97 18.21
CA ILE A 132 10.72 -29.45 18.71
C ILE A 132 10.80 -29.54 20.24
N ASP A 133 12.00 -29.81 20.78
CA ASP A 133 12.27 -29.76 22.21
C ASP A 133 12.16 -28.35 22.80
N ARG A 134 11.61 -28.24 24.03
CA ARG A 134 11.37 -26.97 24.74
C ARG A 134 10.46 -26.00 23.95
N LYS A 135 9.51 -26.54 23.18
CA LYS A 135 8.48 -25.79 22.45
C LYS A 135 7.75 -24.77 23.33
N ASP A 136 7.40 -25.13 24.55
CA ASP A 136 6.72 -24.25 25.51
C ASP A 136 7.46 -22.92 25.78
N GLU A 137 8.79 -22.90 25.69
CA GLU A 137 9.58 -21.68 25.85
C GLU A 137 9.45 -20.77 24.64
N LEU A 138 9.49 -21.36 23.43
CA LEU A 138 9.32 -20.63 22.19
C LEU A 138 7.89 -20.10 22.04
N GLU A 139 6.89 -20.86 22.49
CA GLU A 139 5.50 -20.39 22.52
C GLU A 139 5.34 -19.16 23.42
N LYS A 140 6.01 -19.15 24.58
CA LYS A 140 6.06 -17.97 25.47
C LYS A 140 6.76 -16.79 24.80
N GLU A 141 7.93 -17.00 24.19
CA GLU A 141 8.64 -15.94 23.44
C GLU A 141 7.77 -15.39 22.30
N LEU A 142 7.05 -16.26 21.58
CA LEU A 142 6.18 -15.88 20.47
C LEU A 142 4.94 -15.10 20.95
N GLU A 143 4.35 -15.46 22.09
CA GLU A 143 3.21 -14.73 22.66
C GLU A 143 3.64 -13.35 23.17
N VAL A 144 4.84 -13.22 23.77
CA VAL A 144 5.43 -11.91 24.11
C VAL A 144 5.60 -11.06 22.84
N PHE A 145 6.18 -11.64 21.78
CA PHE A 145 6.33 -10.94 20.51
C PHE A 145 4.97 -10.51 19.92
N LYS A 146 3.95 -11.37 19.97
CA LYS A 146 2.59 -11.06 19.51
C LYS A 146 1.99 -9.89 20.27
N GLN A 147 2.18 -9.81 21.58
CA GLN A 147 1.73 -8.68 22.40
C GLN A 147 2.46 -7.39 22.00
N VAL A 148 3.79 -7.44 21.85
CA VAL A 148 4.59 -6.29 21.38
C VAL A 148 4.11 -5.82 20.01
N ARG A 149 3.95 -6.73 19.05
CA ARG A 149 3.43 -6.44 17.71
C ARG A 149 2.02 -5.85 17.77
N GLY A 150 1.14 -6.39 18.61
CA GLY A 150 -0.20 -5.87 18.82
C GLY A 150 -0.19 -4.43 19.35
N ASN A 151 0.63 -4.14 20.36
CA ASN A 151 0.81 -2.80 20.91
C ASN A 151 1.35 -1.81 19.87
N VAL A 152 2.32 -2.24 19.06
CA VAL A 152 2.84 -1.43 17.95
C VAL A 152 1.76 -1.13 16.91
N ILE A 153 0.95 -2.12 16.52
CA ILE A 153 -0.16 -1.94 15.59
C ILE A 153 -1.17 -0.92 16.15
N ILE A 154 -1.54 -1.05 17.43
CA ILE A 154 -2.45 -0.11 18.09
C ILE A 154 -1.86 1.29 18.12
N ALA A 155 -0.60 1.44 18.54
CA ALA A 155 0.09 2.73 18.62
C ALA A 155 0.22 3.40 17.24
N GLU A 156 0.60 2.66 16.20
CA GLU A 156 0.69 3.19 14.83
C GLU A 156 -0.68 3.61 14.28
N ARG A 157 -1.74 2.83 14.55
CA ARG A 157 -3.12 3.22 14.20
C ARG A 157 -3.57 4.46 14.96
N GLN A 158 -3.23 4.57 16.25
CA GLN A 158 -3.55 5.74 17.07
C GLN A 158 -2.79 6.99 16.60
N LYS A 159 -1.51 6.89 16.22
CA LYS A 159 -0.76 8.03 15.65
C LYS A 159 -1.44 8.60 14.41
N ARG A 160 -1.93 7.74 13.51
CA ARG A 160 -2.72 8.17 12.35
C ARG A 160 -4.03 8.82 12.79
N GLY A 161 -4.76 8.20 13.72
CA GLY A 161 -6.02 8.74 14.24
C GLY A 161 -5.89 10.08 14.98
N GLN A 162 -4.81 10.31 15.74
CA GLN A 162 -4.54 11.55 16.49
C GLN A 162 -4.30 12.78 15.58
N ARG A 163 -3.97 12.55 14.30
CA ARG A 163 -3.87 13.60 13.30
C ARG A 163 -5.21 14.24 12.99
N TYR A 164 -6.31 13.59 13.35
CA TYR A 164 -7.66 14.07 13.08
C TYR A 164 -8.36 14.40 14.39
N THR A 165 -9.02 15.55 14.44
CA THR A 165 -10.01 15.84 15.48
C THR A 165 -11.30 15.18 15.07
N ASN A 166 -11.82 14.26 15.89
CA ASN A 166 -13.07 13.61 15.57
C ASN A 166 -14.23 14.58 15.74
N MET A 167 -14.82 15.00 14.61
CA MET A 167 -15.93 15.95 14.57
C MET A 167 -17.29 15.22 14.51
N THR A 168 -17.39 14.03 15.14
CA THR A 168 -18.66 13.29 15.23
C THR A 168 -19.73 14.16 15.89
N GLY A 169 -20.87 14.32 15.22
CA GLY A 169 -21.98 15.16 15.70
C GLY A 169 -21.91 16.62 15.25
N GLU A 170 -20.80 17.05 14.64
CA GLU A 170 -20.71 18.37 14.00
C GLU A 170 -21.26 18.30 12.57
N LYS A 171 -21.84 19.41 12.12
CA LYS A 171 -22.26 19.55 10.72
C LYS A 171 -21.03 19.80 9.85
N PRO A 172 -20.95 19.20 8.65
CA PRO A 172 -19.86 19.48 7.73
C PRO A 172 -19.86 20.97 7.34
N PRO A 173 -18.67 21.58 7.15
CA PRO A 173 -18.55 22.99 6.80
C PRO A 173 -18.99 23.29 5.35
N ASP A 174 -18.97 22.27 4.50
CA ASP A 174 -19.22 22.32 3.06
C ASP A 174 -19.93 21.03 2.59
N ASP A 175 -20.54 21.07 1.40
CA ASP A 175 -21.11 19.87 0.77
C ASP A 175 -19.98 19.03 0.14
N PHE A 176 -19.99 17.72 0.39
CA PHE A 176 -19.00 16.81 -0.17
C PHE A 176 -19.09 16.67 -1.70
N ARG A 177 -20.24 17.01 -2.29
CA ARG A 177 -20.44 17.01 -3.76
C ARG A 177 -19.68 18.11 -4.47
N ASP A 178 -19.41 19.21 -3.76
CA ASP A 178 -18.65 20.34 -4.29
C ASP A 178 -17.13 20.19 -4.07
N LEU A 179 -16.72 19.19 -3.27
CA LEU A 179 -15.31 18.96 -2.99
C LEU A 179 -14.57 18.35 -4.20
N PRO A 180 -13.39 18.87 -4.56
CA PRO A 180 -12.61 18.26 -5.63
C PRO A 180 -12.08 16.89 -5.19
N ILE A 181 -12.30 15.86 -6.01
CA ILE A 181 -11.75 14.52 -5.77
C ILE A 181 -10.22 14.55 -5.76
N CYS A 182 -9.63 15.27 -6.71
CA CYS A 182 -8.20 15.43 -6.81
C CYS A 182 -7.66 16.41 -5.75
N PRO A 183 -6.42 16.20 -5.26
CA PRO A 183 -5.79 17.12 -4.31
C PRO A 183 -5.61 18.52 -4.89
N THR A 184 -5.73 19.52 -4.03
CA THR A 184 -5.30 20.88 -4.32
C THR A 184 -3.89 21.15 -3.75
N ASN A 185 -3.20 22.14 -4.30
CA ASN A 185 -1.89 22.55 -3.77
C ASN A 185 -1.96 22.93 -2.28
N LYS A 186 -3.01 23.65 -1.86
CA LYS A 186 -3.22 24.05 -0.47
C LYS A 186 -3.27 22.84 0.45
N GLU A 187 -4.05 21.81 0.10
CA GLU A 187 -4.20 20.59 0.92
C GLU A 187 -2.93 19.75 1.01
N MET A 188 -2.06 19.83 0.01
CA MET A 188 -0.81 19.09 -0.01
C MET A 188 0.31 19.77 0.78
N THR A 189 0.32 21.10 0.83
CA THR A 189 1.36 21.88 1.53
C THR A 189 0.95 22.31 2.94
N SER A 190 -0.36 22.37 3.22
CA SER A 190 -0.89 22.81 4.52
C SER A 190 -0.82 21.70 5.57
N GLN A 191 -0.69 22.10 6.84
CA GLN A 191 -0.88 21.22 8.00
C GLN A 191 -2.33 21.30 8.55
N GLU A 192 -3.22 22.01 7.86
CA GLU A 192 -4.65 22.04 8.18
C GLU A 192 -5.21 20.62 8.19
N ARG A 193 -5.92 20.29 9.28
CA ARG A 193 -6.56 18.98 9.43
C ARG A 193 -7.88 19.00 8.67
N PRO A 194 -8.16 17.98 7.83
CA PRO A 194 -9.43 17.89 7.15
C PRO A 194 -10.57 17.66 8.15
N PHE A 195 -11.76 18.16 7.81
CA PHE A 195 -12.99 17.81 8.53
C PHE A 195 -13.28 16.32 8.29
N LEU A 196 -13.22 15.50 9.34
CA LEU A 196 -13.51 14.07 9.27
C LEU A 196 -14.39 13.63 10.43
N ARG A 197 -15.33 12.76 10.11
CA ARG A 197 -16.17 12.04 11.06
C ARG A 197 -15.77 10.58 11.06
N LYS A 198 -15.71 9.96 12.24
CA LYS A 198 -15.41 8.53 12.35
C LYS A 198 -16.42 7.69 11.57
N ASN A 199 -15.91 6.64 10.92
CA ASN A 199 -16.74 5.58 10.37
C ASN A 199 -17.57 4.93 11.50
N ILE A 200 -18.87 4.82 11.32
CA ILE A 200 -19.75 4.11 12.25
C ILE A 200 -19.67 2.63 11.91
N SER A 201 -18.83 1.89 12.64
CA SER A 201 -18.66 0.44 12.44
C SER A 201 -19.75 -0.40 13.11
N LYS A 202 -20.47 0.18 14.07
CA LYS A 202 -21.58 -0.45 14.79
C LYS A 202 -22.66 0.60 15.04
N GLY A 203 -23.87 0.31 14.58
CA GLY A 203 -25.01 1.21 14.66
C GLY A 203 -25.29 1.93 13.34
N ARG A 204 -26.38 2.69 13.31
CA ARG A 204 -26.90 3.37 12.13
C ARG A 204 -26.26 4.74 11.90
N TYR A 205 -26.36 5.22 10.66
CA TYR A 205 -26.17 6.63 10.31
C TYR A 205 -27.48 7.40 10.51
N ASP A 206 -27.40 8.73 10.55
CA ASP A 206 -28.59 9.56 10.77
C ASP A 206 -29.52 9.54 9.55
N ASP A 207 -28.94 9.68 8.36
CA ASP A 207 -29.60 9.66 7.06
C ASP A 207 -28.60 9.31 5.95
N VAL A 208 -29.08 9.24 4.70
CA VAL A 208 -28.26 8.92 3.52
C VAL A 208 -27.18 9.96 3.30
N GLU A 209 -27.48 11.25 3.49
CA GLU A 209 -26.53 12.34 3.29
C GLU A 209 -25.38 12.29 4.29
N HIS A 210 -25.68 11.99 5.55
CA HIS A 210 -24.68 11.72 6.59
C HIS A 210 -23.81 10.52 6.21
N TYR A 211 -24.40 9.42 5.77
CA TYR A 211 -23.64 8.25 5.30
C TYR A 211 -22.69 8.61 4.15
N LEU A 212 -23.22 9.26 3.10
CA LEU A 212 -22.44 9.60 1.90
C LEU A 212 -21.29 10.56 2.22
N ASP A 213 -21.51 11.61 3.00
CA ASP A 213 -20.44 12.53 3.38
C ASP A 213 -19.35 11.83 4.21
N VAL A 214 -19.72 11.00 5.20
CA VAL A 214 -18.75 10.26 6.01
C VAL A 214 -17.90 9.35 5.13
N GLN A 215 -18.54 8.56 4.26
CA GLN A 215 -17.82 7.63 3.39
C GLN A 215 -16.95 8.37 2.37
N PHE A 216 -17.45 9.44 1.76
CA PHE A 216 -16.71 10.24 0.79
C PHE A 216 -15.45 10.85 1.42
N ARG A 217 -15.59 11.56 2.54
CA ARG A 217 -14.47 12.26 3.18
C ARG A 217 -13.41 11.29 3.71
N LEU A 218 -13.83 10.17 4.29
CA LEU A 218 -12.91 9.13 4.76
C LEU A 218 -12.16 8.48 3.60
N LEU A 219 -12.86 8.10 2.53
CA LEU A 219 -12.24 7.47 1.37
C LEU A 219 -11.29 8.44 0.64
N ARG A 220 -11.67 9.72 0.54
CA ARG A 220 -10.82 10.76 -0.03
C ARG A 220 -9.55 10.95 0.81
N GLU A 221 -9.67 11.01 2.14
CA GLU A 221 -8.49 11.16 3.00
C GLU A 221 -7.60 9.92 3.01
N ASP A 222 -8.16 8.70 2.88
CA ASP A 222 -7.37 7.47 2.76
C ASP A 222 -6.42 7.52 1.55
N PHE A 223 -6.83 8.19 0.46
CA PHE A 223 -5.96 8.47 -0.68
C PHE A 223 -4.98 9.64 -0.43
N LEU A 224 -5.45 10.73 0.17
CA LEU A 224 -4.67 11.96 0.32
C LEU A 224 -3.61 11.90 1.41
N GLU A 225 -3.87 11.26 2.56
CA GLU A 225 -2.92 11.19 3.67
C GLU A 225 -1.57 10.56 3.24
N PRO A 226 -1.53 9.36 2.60
CA PRO A 226 -0.28 8.76 2.15
C PRO A 226 0.48 9.66 1.15
N LEU A 227 -0.25 10.39 0.32
CA LEU A 227 0.35 11.31 -0.65
C LEU A 227 0.96 12.53 0.06
N ARG A 228 0.24 13.15 1.00
CA ARG A 228 0.69 14.32 1.76
C ARG A 228 1.95 14.00 2.57
N GLU A 229 1.91 12.86 3.28
CA GLU A 229 3.04 12.36 4.07
C GLU A 229 4.25 12.01 3.21
N GLY A 230 4.03 11.39 2.05
CA GLY A 230 5.13 11.01 1.17
C GLY A 230 5.81 12.22 0.53
N ILE A 231 5.05 13.25 0.18
CA ILE A 231 5.61 14.53 -0.27
C ILE A 231 6.39 15.20 0.87
N TYR A 232 5.85 15.23 2.08
CA TYR A 232 6.56 15.75 3.25
C TYR A 232 7.90 15.04 3.48
N GLU A 233 7.92 13.70 3.42
CA GLU A 233 9.13 12.89 3.54
C GLU A 233 10.17 13.21 2.45
N ILE A 234 9.71 13.51 1.23
CA ILE A 234 10.58 13.92 0.12
C ILE A 234 11.16 15.31 0.37
N THR A 235 10.34 16.28 0.73
CA THR A 235 10.75 17.69 0.89
C THR A 235 11.66 17.91 2.10
N HIS A 236 11.50 17.10 3.16
CA HIS A 236 12.35 17.12 4.35
C HIS A 236 13.59 16.21 4.24
N ASN A 237 13.87 15.68 3.04
CA ASN A 237 15.01 14.80 2.77
C ASN A 237 15.09 13.58 3.70
N VAL A 238 13.94 13.03 4.12
CA VAL A 238 13.92 11.78 4.88
C VAL A 238 14.60 10.71 4.03
N PRO A 239 15.60 9.97 4.56
CA PRO A 239 16.29 8.92 3.81
C PRO A 239 15.28 7.90 3.27
N LYS A 240 15.43 7.51 2.00
CA LYS A 240 14.47 6.63 1.29
C LYS A 240 14.15 5.35 2.05
N GLU A 241 15.14 4.80 2.73
CA GLU A 241 15.06 3.62 3.58
C GLU A 241 14.10 3.83 4.76
N ARG A 242 14.11 5.02 5.37
CA ARG A 242 13.30 5.37 6.54
C ARG A 242 11.91 5.90 6.20
N ARG A 243 11.63 6.17 4.93
CA ARG A 243 10.31 6.63 4.47
C ARG A 243 9.23 5.60 4.74
N ASN A 244 8.12 6.04 5.30
CA ASN A 244 6.94 5.21 5.51
C ASN A 244 6.13 5.12 4.23
N GLN A 245 6.08 6.20 3.45
CA GLN A 245 5.34 6.22 2.20
C GLN A 245 6.26 5.75 1.08
N SER A 246 5.84 4.68 0.41
CA SER A 246 6.62 4.03 -0.65
C SER A 246 6.58 4.78 -1.99
N MET A 247 6.49 6.12 -1.97
CA MET A 247 6.45 6.98 -3.15
C MET A 247 7.66 6.77 -4.05
N LYS A 248 7.43 6.79 -5.37
CA LYS A 248 8.50 6.69 -6.37
C LYS A 248 8.78 8.08 -6.92
N CYS A 249 10.03 8.51 -6.86
CA CYS A 249 10.44 9.83 -7.36
C CYS A 249 11.26 9.68 -8.62
N TYR A 250 11.04 10.59 -9.57
CA TYR A 250 11.69 10.68 -10.86
C TYR A 250 12.23 12.10 -11.01
N GLN A 251 13.50 12.23 -11.38
CA GLN A 251 14.19 13.51 -11.54
C GLN A 251 14.37 13.85 -13.01
N GLY A 252 14.42 15.14 -13.33
CA GLY A 252 14.69 15.62 -14.68
C GLY A 252 13.60 15.30 -15.71
N VAL A 253 12.35 15.15 -15.25
CA VAL A 253 11.20 14.81 -16.10
C VAL A 253 10.85 15.99 -16.99
N ARG A 254 10.65 15.76 -18.29
CA ARG A 254 10.31 16.81 -19.27
C ARG A 254 9.02 16.49 -19.97
N ILE A 255 8.19 17.51 -20.20
CA ILE A 255 7.00 17.39 -21.06
C ILE A 255 7.43 17.83 -22.45
N VAL A 256 7.39 16.91 -23.41
CA VAL A 256 8.02 17.09 -24.74
C VAL A 256 7.01 17.30 -25.85
N GLY A 257 5.74 16.99 -25.61
CA GLY A 257 4.68 17.15 -26.61
C GLY A 257 3.30 16.96 -26.01
N LYS A 258 2.28 17.15 -26.84
CA LYS A 258 0.90 16.85 -26.52
C LYS A 258 0.16 16.35 -27.76
N GLU A 259 -0.84 15.54 -27.52
CA GLU A 259 -1.70 14.97 -28.56
C GLU A 259 -3.16 15.13 -28.11
N PHE A 260 -4.05 15.32 -29.08
CA PHE A 260 -5.47 15.45 -28.84
C PHE A 260 -6.15 14.12 -29.17
N THR A 261 -6.81 13.54 -28.17
CA THR A 261 -7.55 12.28 -28.31
C THR A 261 -9.04 12.54 -28.11
N PRO A 262 -9.93 11.62 -28.53
CA PRO A 262 -11.35 11.69 -28.22
C PRO A 262 -11.64 11.75 -26.70
N SER A 263 -10.72 11.23 -25.88
CA SER A 263 -10.79 11.21 -24.42
C SER A 263 -10.14 12.42 -23.73
N GLY A 264 -9.75 13.44 -24.50
CA GLY A 264 -9.11 14.66 -24.01
C GLY A 264 -7.64 14.80 -24.44
N VAL A 265 -6.94 15.77 -23.84
CA VAL A 265 -5.54 16.09 -24.15
C VAL A 265 -4.60 15.18 -23.36
N ILE A 266 -3.69 14.52 -24.07
CA ILE A 266 -2.59 13.75 -23.47
C ILE A 266 -1.27 14.48 -23.70
N TYR A 267 -0.36 14.35 -22.74
CA TYR A 267 0.96 14.99 -22.77
C TYR A 267 2.03 13.92 -22.73
N LYS A 268 2.98 14.02 -23.66
CA LYS A 268 4.10 13.10 -23.75
C LYS A 268 5.20 13.54 -22.80
N VAL A 269 5.60 12.62 -21.93
CA VAL A 269 6.59 12.84 -20.87
C VAL A 269 7.83 12.02 -21.17
N GLN A 270 9.00 12.63 -20.99
CA GLN A 270 10.31 12.03 -21.14
C GLN A 270 11.03 12.00 -19.79
N LEU A 271 11.52 10.83 -19.40
CA LEU A 271 12.42 10.69 -18.26
C LEU A 271 13.88 10.97 -18.69
N HIS A 272 14.67 11.54 -17.78
CA HIS A 272 16.04 12.02 -18.08
C HIS A 272 17.03 10.91 -18.45
N ASP A 273 16.95 9.74 -17.80
CA ASP A 273 17.89 8.63 -17.99
C ASP A 273 17.22 7.48 -18.73
N SER A 274 17.40 7.40 -20.05
CA SER A 274 16.70 6.43 -20.91
C SER A 274 16.97 4.97 -20.54
N LYS A 275 18.16 4.61 -20.05
CA LYS A 275 18.50 3.22 -19.69
C LYS A 275 17.77 2.76 -18.43
N SER A 276 17.79 3.56 -17.37
CA SER A 276 17.03 3.24 -16.15
C SER A 276 15.53 3.41 -16.36
N SER A 277 15.13 4.34 -17.22
CA SER A 277 13.72 4.58 -17.59
C SER A 277 13.12 3.39 -18.30
N LYS A 278 13.82 2.78 -19.26
CA LYS A 278 13.36 1.55 -19.91
C LYS A 278 13.10 0.42 -18.89
N ALA A 279 14.04 0.19 -17.97
CA ALA A 279 13.87 -0.83 -16.94
C ALA A 279 12.69 -0.54 -16.00
N ILE A 280 12.50 0.74 -15.63
CA ILE A 280 11.34 1.19 -14.83
C ILE A 280 10.05 0.97 -15.61
N LEU A 281 10.01 1.34 -16.88
CA LEU A 281 8.78 1.38 -17.66
C LEU A 281 8.36 -0.01 -18.17
N ALA A 282 9.30 -0.84 -18.63
CA ALA A 282 9.03 -2.13 -19.25
C ALA A 282 8.83 -3.28 -18.26
N HIS A 283 9.52 -3.26 -17.11
CA HIS A 283 9.60 -4.43 -16.22
C HIS A 283 9.07 -4.17 -14.81
N SER A 284 8.50 -3.00 -14.54
CA SER A 284 7.99 -2.66 -13.21
C SER A 284 6.53 -2.24 -13.22
N LYS A 285 5.83 -2.52 -12.11
CA LYS A 285 4.45 -2.06 -11.84
C LYS A 285 4.36 -0.56 -11.50
N ARG A 286 5.39 0.22 -11.80
CA ARG A 286 5.40 1.69 -11.58
C ARG A 286 4.86 2.39 -12.81
N LEU A 287 4.28 3.56 -12.67
CA LEU A 287 3.72 4.41 -13.72
C LEU A 287 2.78 3.62 -14.66
N ILE A 288 1.97 2.70 -14.12
CA ILE A 288 0.96 1.98 -14.91
C ILE A 288 -0.19 2.92 -15.28
N PHE A 289 -1.01 2.54 -16.27
CA PHE A 289 -2.24 3.28 -16.59
C PHE A 289 -3.04 3.57 -15.32
N GLY A 290 -3.46 4.82 -15.12
CA GLY A 290 -4.21 5.23 -13.93
C GLY A 290 -3.37 5.56 -12.69
N SER A 291 -2.05 5.35 -12.72
CA SER A 291 -1.16 5.82 -11.65
C SER A 291 -1.24 7.35 -11.51
N PHE A 292 -1.43 7.83 -10.30
CA PHE A 292 -1.44 9.26 -10.00
C PHE A 292 -0.03 9.79 -9.76
N VAL A 293 0.28 10.91 -10.39
CA VAL A 293 1.60 11.56 -10.32
C VAL A 293 1.45 13.04 -10.01
N CYS A 294 2.39 13.57 -9.22
CA CYS A 294 2.55 15.00 -9.00
C CYS A 294 3.88 15.47 -9.59
N LEU A 295 3.84 16.59 -10.31
CA LEU A 295 5.00 17.22 -10.94
C LEU A 295 5.25 18.56 -10.27
N SER A 296 6.50 18.86 -9.93
CA SER A 296 6.89 20.13 -9.34
C SER A 296 8.21 20.64 -9.90
N LYS A 297 8.36 21.96 -9.95
CA LYS A 297 9.59 22.67 -10.34
C LYS A 297 10.32 23.30 -9.15
N ASP A 298 9.72 23.29 -7.96
CA ASP A 298 10.13 24.07 -6.79
C ASP A 298 10.08 23.23 -5.50
N LYS A 299 10.47 21.96 -5.59
CA LYS A 299 10.49 21.00 -4.46
C LYS A 299 9.11 20.82 -3.82
N PHE A 300 8.09 20.62 -4.64
CA PHE A 300 6.69 20.40 -4.24
C PHE A 300 6.06 21.55 -3.44
N GLN A 301 6.55 22.79 -3.60
CA GLN A 301 5.83 23.97 -3.12
C GLN A 301 4.62 24.26 -4.01
N THR A 302 4.80 24.12 -5.33
CA THR A 302 3.73 24.09 -6.32
C THR A 302 3.78 22.79 -7.10
N MET A 303 2.61 22.22 -7.34
CA MET A 303 2.41 20.91 -7.90
C MET A 303 1.37 20.96 -9.02
N LEU A 304 1.65 20.18 -10.06
CA LEU A 304 0.71 19.81 -11.10
C LEU A 304 0.36 18.34 -10.94
N PHE A 305 -0.93 18.03 -10.96
CA PHE A 305 -1.44 16.68 -10.76
C PHE A 305 -1.85 16.05 -12.08
N ALA A 306 -1.51 14.78 -12.28
CA ALA A 306 -1.84 14.05 -13.50
C ALA A 306 -2.02 12.56 -13.22
N THR A 307 -2.68 11.87 -14.15
CA THR A 307 -2.73 10.41 -14.20
C THR A 307 -1.95 9.91 -15.41
N VAL A 308 -1.36 8.73 -15.32
CA VAL A 308 -0.74 8.07 -16.47
C VAL A 308 -1.83 7.59 -17.42
N ALA A 309 -1.78 8.06 -18.66
CA ALA A 309 -2.80 7.81 -19.68
C ALA A 309 -2.44 6.66 -20.62
N ASN A 310 -1.16 6.46 -20.93
CA ASN A 310 -0.72 5.37 -21.80
C ASN A 310 0.78 5.08 -21.62
N ARG A 311 1.15 3.83 -21.95
CA ARG A 311 2.53 3.35 -22.02
C ARG A 311 2.70 2.51 -23.27
N ASP A 312 2.77 3.15 -24.43
CA ASP A 312 3.05 2.43 -25.66
C ASP A 312 4.43 1.74 -25.54
N PRO A 313 4.53 0.42 -25.77
CA PRO A 313 5.81 -0.29 -25.74
C PRO A 313 6.92 0.37 -26.56
N LYS A 314 6.58 1.05 -27.67
CA LYS A 314 7.54 1.76 -28.52
C LYS A 314 8.12 2.99 -27.82
N ASP A 315 7.28 3.75 -27.12
CA ASP A 315 7.69 4.94 -26.37
C ASP A 315 8.45 4.56 -25.08
N VAL A 316 8.08 3.43 -24.47
CA VAL A 316 8.73 2.88 -23.27
C VAL A 316 10.21 2.60 -23.51
N ASP A 317 10.58 2.11 -24.70
CA ASP A 317 11.97 1.87 -25.09
C ASP A 317 12.80 3.16 -25.15
N GLU A 318 12.16 4.29 -25.42
CA GLU A 318 12.77 5.62 -25.42
C GLU A 318 12.68 6.33 -24.06
N GLY A 319 12.10 5.68 -23.04
CA GLY A 319 11.89 6.29 -21.73
C GLY A 319 10.74 7.30 -21.69
N LYS A 320 9.77 7.16 -22.61
CA LYS A 320 8.59 8.04 -22.75
C LYS A 320 7.31 7.34 -22.32
N PHE A 321 6.33 8.13 -21.92
CA PHE A 321 4.97 7.69 -21.60
C PHE A 321 4.02 8.90 -21.64
N ASP A 322 2.71 8.64 -21.63
CA ASP A 322 1.71 9.70 -21.71
C ASP A 322 1.02 9.93 -20.37
N ILE A 323 0.78 11.20 -20.05
CA ILE A 323 -0.01 11.62 -18.90
C ILE A 323 -1.19 12.47 -19.31
N ARG A 324 -2.21 12.51 -18.46
CA ARG A 324 -3.34 13.43 -18.53
C ARG A 324 -3.34 14.28 -17.26
N PHE A 325 -3.26 15.59 -17.42
CA PHE A 325 -3.42 16.49 -16.27
C PHE A 325 -4.86 16.46 -15.77
N VAL A 326 -5.01 16.55 -14.44
CA VAL A 326 -6.30 16.83 -13.82
C VAL A 326 -6.83 18.17 -14.34
N GLU A 327 -8.15 18.25 -14.51
CA GLU A 327 -8.87 19.43 -14.99
C GLU A 327 -8.58 20.69 -14.13
N ASP A 328 -8.88 21.86 -14.68
CA ASP A 328 -8.72 23.17 -14.02
C ASP A 328 -7.30 23.59 -13.62
N GLN A 329 -6.27 22.94 -14.18
CA GLN A 329 -4.87 23.34 -14.01
C GLN A 329 -4.35 24.15 -15.19
N ASN A 330 -3.56 25.20 -14.90
CA ASN A 330 -2.93 26.01 -15.95
C ASN A 330 -1.71 25.34 -16.59
N VAL A 331 -2.00 24.40 -17.49
CA VAL A 331 -1.00 23.62 -18.25
C VAL A 331 -0.84 24.11 -19.69
N PHE A 332 -1.38 25.28 -20.02
CA PHE A 332 -1.29 25.81 -21.37
C PHE A 332 0.16 26.05 -21.78
N GLY A 333 0.53 25.47 -22.94
CA GLY A 333 1.87 25.56 -23.51
C GLY A 333 2.96 24.93 -22.65
N ILE A 334 2.63 24.04 -21.71
CA ILE A 334 3.60 23.42 -20.79
C ILE A 334 4.70 22.65 -21.53
N GLU A 335 4.37 22.06 -22.67
CA GLU A 335 5.30 21.35 -23.56
C GLU A 335 6.38 22.28 -24.15
N LYS A 336 6.09 23.58 -24.25
CA LYS A 336 7.01 24.59 -24.83
C LYS A 336 7.94 25.20 -23.79
N ARG A 337 7.72 24.95 -22.49
CA ARG A 337 8.44 25.63 -21.41
C ARG A 337 9.89 25.14 -21.26
N GLN A 338 10.25 23.99 -21.84
CA GLN A 338 11.58 23.34 -21.72
C GLN A 338 12.07 23.22 -20.26
N VAL A 339 11.14 23.10 -19.31
CA VAL A 339 11.43 22.99 -17.88
C VAL A 339 11.61 21.52 -17.49
N GLN A 340 12.52 21.27 -16.55
CA GLN A 340 12.63 19.98 -15.89
C GLN A 340 11.82 19.96 -14.59
N TYR A 341 11.09 18.87 -14.39
CA TYR A 341 10.25 18.64 -13.23
C TYR A 341 10.83 17.51 -12.39
N GLN A 342 10.63 17.64 -11.08
CA GLN A 342 10.63 16.51 -10.18
C GLN A 342 9.23 15.91 -10.19
N MET A 343 9.11 14.61 -10.44
CA MET A 343 7.84 13.90 -10.43
C MET A 343 7.82 12.88 -9.29
N ALA A 344 6.70 12.76 -8.59
CA ALA A 344 6.48 11.69 -7.63
C ALA A 344 5.18 10.95 -7.95
N GLU A 345 5.24 9.62 -7.87
CA GLU A 345 4.11 8.71 -8.06
C GLU A 345 3.52 8.32 -6.71
N SER A 346 2.19 8.38 -6.63
CA SER A 346 1.39 7.98 -5.48
C SER A 346 1.65 6.51 -5.10
N PRO A 347 1.66 6.16 -3.81
CA PRO A 347 1.75 4.76 -3.39
C PRO A 347 0.44 4.00 -3.63
N ALA A 348 -0.70 4.69 -3.78
CA ALA A 348 -2.02 4.13 -3.99
C ALA A 348 -2.48 4.27 -5.45
N TYR A 349 -3.29 3.32 -5.92
CA TYR A 349 -3.84 3.32 -7.27
C TYR A 349 -5.09 4.21 -7.35
N PHE A 350 -4.94 5.41 -7.93
CA PHE A 350 -5.95 6.48 -7.85
C PHE A 350 -7.23 6.20 -8.61
N GLU A 351 -7.20 5.56 -9.79
CA GLU A 351 -8.42 5.29 -10.57
C GLU A 351 -9.49 4.53 -9.78
N ALA A 352 -9.07 3.61 -8.89
CA ALA A 352 -9.99 2.90 -8.03
C ALA A 352 -10.69 3.83 -7.01
N TYR A 353 -10.01 4.87 -6.54
CA TYR A 353 -10.61 5.88 -5.66
C TYR A 353 -11.47 6.87 -6.45
N TYR A 354 -10.98 7.35 -7.60
CA TYR A 354 -11.63 8.38 -8.39
C TYR A 354 -13.06 7.99 -8.79
N HIS A 355 -13.24 6.79 -9.37
CA HIS A 355 -14.56 6.34 -9.80
C HIS A 355 -15.53 6.11 -8.64
N VAL A 356 -15.03 5.62 -7.49
CA VAL A 356 -15.87 5.43 -6.29
C VAL A 356 -16.27 6.77 -5.70
N LEU A 357 -15.33 7.71 -5.56
CA LEU A 357 -15.60 9.06 -5.05
C LEU A 357 -16.57 9.81 -5.96
N LYS A 358 -16.40 9.71 -7.28
CA LYS A 358 -17.33 10.30 -8.24
C LYS A 358 -18.73 9.69 -8.13
N GLY A 359 -18.83 8.36 -8.03
CA GLY A 359 -20.10 7.69 -7.79
C GLY A 359 -20.77 8.16 -6.50
N LEU A 360 -20.02 8.31 -5.40
CA LEU A 360 -20.55 8.84 -4.14
C LEU A 360 -21.09 10.26 -4.29
N GLN A 361 -20.44 11.14 -5.07
CA GLN A 361 -20.93 12.51 -5.33
C GLN A 361 -22.24 12.53 -6.13
N GLU A 362 -22.45 11.56 -7.04
CA GLU A 362 -23.65 11.46 -7.87
C GLU A 362 -24.85 10.84 -7.13
N LEU A 363 -24.61 10.07 -6.07
CA LEU A 363 -25.66 9.44 -5.26
C LEU A 363 -26.44 10.47 -4.42
N ASN A 364 -27.71 10.17 -4.19
CA ASN A 364 -28.62 10.94 -3.33
C ASN A 364 -29.62 9.99 -2.66
N GLU A 365 -30.49 10.51 -1.80
CA GLU A 365 -31.52 9.73 -1.09
C GLU A 365 -32.36 8.81 -1.99
N ASN A 366 -32.66 9.22 -3.23
CA ASN A 366 -33.51 8.46 -4.14
C ASN A 366 -32.73 7.42 -4.97
N SER A 367 -31.45 7.65 -5.23
CA SER A 367 -30.58 6.75 -6.01
C SER A 367 -29.73 5.82 -5.15
N MET A 368 -29.67 6.06 -3.84
CA MET A 368 -28.89 5.26 -2.90
C MET A 368 -29.36 3.80 -2.88
N PRO A 369 -28.48 2.83 -3.18
CA PRO A 369 -28.83 1.43 -3.07
C PRO A 369 -28.88 1.00 -1.60
N PHE A 370 -29.84 0.15 -1.25
CA PHE A 370 -29.91 -0.53 0.05
C PHE A 370 -29.87 0.37 1.31
N PRO A 371 -30.56 1.53 1.36
CA PRO A 371 -30.47 2.45 2.50
C PRO A 371 -30.90 1.82 3.83
N LYS A 372 -31.92 0.93 3.78
CA LYS A 372 -32.35 0.11 4.92
C LYS A 372 -31.20 -0.67 5.59
N TYR A 373 -30.21 -1.11 4.81
CA TYR A 373 -29.11 -1.95 5.29
C TYR A 373 -27.85 -1.14 5.58
N LEU A 374 -27.49 -0.21 4.68
CA LEU A 374 -26.26 0.58 4.78
C LEU A 374 -26.38 1.77 5.74
N VAL A 375 -27.54 2.42 5.79
CA VAL A 375 -27.77 3.63 6.59
C VAL A 375 -28.47 3.26 7.89
N GLU A 376 -29.61 2.57 7.81
CA GLU A 376 -30.43 2.25 8.99
C GLU A 376 -29.91 1.04 9.78
N CYS A 377 -28.98 0.26 9.22
CA CYS A 377 -28.43 -0.98 9.80
C CYS A 377 -29.50 -1.98 10.25
N SER A 378 -30.58 -2.12 9.47
CA SER A 378 -31.62 -3.09 9.76
C SER A 378 -31.13 -4.53 9.51
N ALA A 379 -31.22 -5.38 10.52
CA ALA A 379 -30.94 -6.82 10.40
C ALA A 379 -32.10 -7.59 9.70
N GLU A 380 -33.23 -6.94 9.45
CA GLU A 380 -34.40 -7.58 8.87
C GLU A 380 -34.29 -7.69 7.35
N VAL A 381 -33.87 -8.86 6.89
CA VAL A 381 -33.86 -9.22 5.47
C VAL A 381 -35.22 -9.78 5.08
N GLY A 382 -36.08 -8.93 4.52
CA GLY A 382 -37.31 -9.38 3.87
C GLY A 382 -37.04 -9.77 2.41
N PRO A 383 -37.96 -10.53 1.76
CA PRO A 383 -37.81 -10.89 0.34
C PRO A 383 -37.63 -9.62 -0.52
N PRO A 384 -36.86 -9.64 -1.62
CA PRO A 384 -36.69 -8.48 -2.47
C PRO A 384 -38.04 -7.99 -3.02
N LYS A 385 -38.14 -6.68 -3.33
CA LYS A 385 -39.41 -6.02 -3.70
C LYS A 385 -40.16 -6.74 -4.83
N TYR A 386 -39.43 -7.31 -5.79
CA TYR A 386 -40.01 -8.05 -6.92
C TYR A 386 -40.72 -9.35 -6.50
N LEU A 387 -40.31 -10.00 -5.39
CA LEU A 387 -40.98 -11.19 -4.83
C LEU A 387 -42.14 -10.84 -3.89
N ARG A 388 -42.33 -9.56 -3.54
CA ARG A 388 -43.42 -9.11 -2.66
C ARG A 388 -44.70 -8.74 -3.42
N ARG A 389 -44.70 -8.79 -4.77
CA ARG A 389 -45.91 -8.57 -5.55
C ARG A 389 -46.77 -9.83 -5.49
N ASP A 390 -47.98 -9.66 -4.98
CA ASP A 390 -49.03 -10.68 -4.86
C ASP A 390 -49.67 -11.01 -6.22
N ASN A 391 -48.86 -11.17 -7.26
CA ASN A 391 -49.33 -11.75 -8.51
C ASN A 391 -49.12 -13.25 -8.38
N ASN A 392 -50.23 -13.99 -8.48
CA ASN A 392 -50.37 -15.45 -8.45
C ASN A 392 -49.62 -16.19 -9.59
N HIS A 393 -48.55 -15.58 -10.11
CA HIS A 393 -47.68 -16.04 -11.18
C HIS A 393 -46.26 -15.86 -10.66
N ASP A 394 -45.80 -16.77 -9.80
CA ASP A 394 -44.37 -16.98 -9.63
C ASP A 394 -43.80 -17.32 -11.02
N PRO A 395 -42.98 -16.46 -11.65
CA PRO A 395 -42.23 -16.92 -12.80
C PRO A 395 -41.23 -17.95 -12.26
N LYS A 396 -41.53 -19.23 -12.50
CA LYS A 396 -40.57 -20.32 -12.32
C LYS A 396 -39.45 -20.13 -13.34
N VAL A 397 -38.53 -19.21 -13.08
CA VAL A 397 -37.38 -18.99 -13.95
C VAL A 397 -36.33 -20.05 -13.59
N PRO A 398 -36.01 -21.00 -14.49
CA PRO A 398 -34.99 -21.98 -14.23
C PRO A 398 -33.62 -21.29 -14.18
N VAL A 399 -32.94 -21.36 -13.04
CA VAL A 399 -31.59 -20.77 -12.85
C VAL A 399 -30.58 -21.29 -13.89
N LEU A 400 -30.87 -22.45 -14.49
CA LEU A 400 -30.01 -23.14 -15.47
C LEU A 400 -30.35 -22.82 -16.94
N GLN A 401 -31.32 -21.94 -17.23
CA GLN A 401 -31.70 -21.57 -18.60
C GLN A 401 -31.67 -20.05 -18.78
N PRO A 402 -30.52 -19.47 -19.13
CA PRO A 402 -30.33 -18.02 -19.28
C PRO A 402 -31.26 -17.38 -20.30
N GLU A 403 -31.70 -18.12 -21.33
CA GLU A 403 -32.58 -17.62 -22.39
C GLU A 403 -34.04 -17.44 -21.94
N ALA A 404 -34.41 -18.01 -20.79
CA ALA A 404 -35.74 -17.89 -20.19
C ALA A 404 -35.85 -16.70 -19.22
N TRP A 405 -34.77 -15.92 -19.06
CA TRP A 405 -34.77 -14.74 -18.20
C TRP A 405 -35.47 -13.58 -18.92
N PRO A 406 -36.40 -12.87 -18.26
CA PRO A 406 -36.98 -11.67 -18.84
C PRO A 406 -35.89 -10.60 -19.02
N PRO A 407 -35.97 -9.78 -20.10
CA PRO A 407 -35.04 -8.69 -20.33
C PRO A 407 -35.07 -7.66 -19.18
N ALA A 408 -33.95 -6.95 -19.00
CA ALA A 408 -33.76 -6.03 -17.87
C ALA A 408 -34.81 -4.92 -17.81
N GLU A 409 -35.42 -4.55 -18.94
CA GLU A 409 -36.50 -3.55 -18.99
C GLU A 409 -37.85 -4.07 -18.45
N GLU A 410 -38.05 -5.39 -18.41
CA GLU A 410 -39.27 -6.02 -17.89
C GLU A 410 -39.19 -6.37 -16.40
N LEU A 411 -37.98 -6.31 -15.83
CA LEU A 411 -37.77 -6.46 -14.39
C LEU A 411 -38.19 -5.16 -13.68
N PRO A 412 -39.07 -5.22 -12.66
CA PRO A 412 -39.50 -4.02 -11.98
C PRO A 412 -38.33 -3.36 -11.24
N SER A 413 -38.11 -2.07 -11.53
CA SER A 413 -37.15 -1.17 -10.86
C SER A 413 -37.34 -1.10 -9.35
#